data_AF-A0A395T4J5-F1
#
_entry.id   AF-A0A395T4J5-F1
#
_cell.length_a   1.000
_cell.length_b   1.000
_cell.length_c   1.000
_cell.angle_alpha   90.00
_cell.angle_beta   90.00
_cell.angle_gamma   90.00
#
_symmetry.space_group_name_H-M   'P 1'
#
loop_
_entity.id
_entity.type
_entity.pdbx_description
1 polymer ?
#
loop_
_entity_poly.entity_id
_entity_poly.type
_entity_poly.pdbx_seq_one_letter_code
_entity_poly.pdbx_strand_id
1 'polypeptide(L)'
;MESLQTLPAEGDDIALYEYLQAGVAQIHNNPESQLPINVYMNIYSATWTLTSRHKREDNARNTDRNAFPSAIIYQNLTKFLATHLHLVSERILSQDINVRLQGYLTEWERYNAAAKRVDHLLNLINRHWIKQYVDEGNREVFYIHVLHCVQWRDHLWEKVRDQVVDSAQNIMKSGDGDIVKAHNLLDNFASLHIDETDARMKIGKSLENPFVSAIEAHYKSIDDASDENPPHPLEIPAEGPAE
;
A
#
# COMPACT_ATOMS: atom_id res chain seq x y z
N MET A 1 2.61 22.20 -11.66
CA MET A 1 3.94 21.63 -11.97
C MET A 1 5.07 22.40 -11.29
N GLU A 2 4.95 23.72 -11.07
CA GLU A 2 5.96 24.53 -10.36
C GLU A 2 6.15 24.17 -8.87
N SER A 3 5.10 23.69 -8.19
CA SER A 3 5.12 23.42 -6.74
C SER A 3 6.08 22.32 -6.28
N LEU A 4 6.59 21.48 -7.19
CA LEU A 4 7.53 20.40 -6.86
C LEU A 4 8.97 20.69 -7.28
N GLN A 5 9.26 21.84 -7.88
CA GLN A 5 10.62 22.14 -8.36
C GLN A 5 11.58 22.54 -7.25
N THR A 6 11.09 23.23 -6.23
CA THR A 6 11.89 23.75 -5.12
C THR A 6 11.60 22.97 -3.84
N LEU A 7 12.65 22.39 -3.24
CA LEU A 7 12.55 21.78 -1.92
C LEU A 7 12.22 22.88 -0.88
N PRO A 8 11.23 22.68 0.01
CA PRO A 8 10.92 23.62 1.07
C PRO A 8 12.10 23.86 2.02
N ALA A 9 12.03 24.98 2.74
CA ALA A 9 13.02 25.31 3.74
C ALA A 9 13.06 24.24 4.82
N GLU A 10 14.28 23.91 5.22
CA GLU A 10 14.56 22.76 6.06
C GLU A 10 13.81 22.85 7.41
N GLY A 11 13.59 24.04 7.98
CA GLY A 11 12.87 24.29 9.24
C GLY A 11 11.33 24.40 9.15
N ASP A 12 10.74 24.18 7.97
CA ASP A 12 9.28 24.26 7.78
C ASP A 12 8.70 22.86 7.53
N ASP A 13 8.44 22.14 8.62
CA ASP A 13 7.95 20.77 8.57
C ASP A 13 6.59 20.66 7.88
N ILE A 14 5.72 21.68 8.03
CA ILE A 14 4.41 21.73 7.38
C ILE A 14 4.60 21.73 5.87
N ALA A 15 5.44 22.64 5.36
CA ALA A 15 5.73 22.71 3.93
C ALA A 15 6.39 21.43 3.40
N LEU A 16 7.25 20.78 4.19
CA LEU A 16 7.85 19.49 3.82
C LEU A 16 6.81 18.37 3.72
N TYR A 17 5.86 18.27 4.66
CA TYR A 17 4.76 17.29 4.56
C TYR A 17 3.86 17.55 3.35
N GLU A 18 3.50 18.81 3.09
CA GLU A 18 2.70 19.19 1.92
C GLU A 18 3.42 18.84 0.61
N TYR A 19 4.73 19.08 0.56
CA TYR A 19 5.58 18.72 -0.58
C TYR A 19 5.60 17.20 -0.82
N LEU A 20 5.75 16.39 0.24
CA LEU A 20 5.69 14.93 0.15
C LEU A 20 4.32 14.47 -0.37
N GLN A 21 3.23 15.00 0.18
CA GLN A 21 1.87 14.64 -0.24
C GLN A 21 1.62 15.01 -1.71
N ALA A 22 2.07 16.19 -2.15
CA ALA A 22 1.97 16.61 -3.54
C ALA A 22 2.77 15.69 -4.48
N GLY A 23 3.96 15.25 -4.06
CA GLY A 23 4.78 14.28 -4.80
C GLY A 23 4.09 12.92 -4.94
N VAL A 24 3.57 12.38 -3.84
CA VAL A 24 2.81 11.11 -3.84
C VAL A 24 1.56 11.22 -4.73
N ALA A 25 0.83 12.34 -4.65
CA ALA A 25 -0.34 12.58 -5.48
C ALA A 25 0.03 12.65 -6.97
N GLN A 26 1.15 13.28 -7.33
CA GLN A 26 1.60 13.34 -8.72
C GLN A 26 1.88 11.94 -9.29
N ILE A 27 2.52 11.07 -8.50
CA ILE A 27 2.84 9.69 -8.90
C ILE A 27 1.56 8.89 -9.14
N HIS A 28 0.59 8.98 -8.23
CA HIS A 28 -0.68 8.26 -8.37
C HIS A 28 -1.54 8.79 -9.52
N ASN A 29 -1.52 10.09 -9.77
CA ASN A 29 -2.26 10.69 -10.88
C ASN A 29 -1.61 10.39 -12.24
N ASN A 30 -0.29 10.24 -12.29
CA ASN A 30 0.47 9.99 -13.53
C ASN A 30 1.49 8.84 -13.38
N PRO A 31 1.02 7.59 -13.19
CA PRO A 31 1.89 6.45 -12.91
C PRO A 31 2.79 6.06 -14.09
N GLU A 32 2.50 6.50 -15.32
CA GLU A 32 3.38 6.28 -16.48
C GLU A 32 4.44 7.37 -16.61
N SER A 33 4.18 8.56 -16.06
CA SER A 33 5.12 9.69 -16.11
C SER A 33 6.30 9.40 -15.19
N GLN A 34 7.51 9.43 -15.73
CA GLN A 34 8.71 9.44 -14.92
C GLN A 34 8.81 10.80 -14.26
N LEU A 35 8.81 10.83 -12.93
CA LEU A 35 9.17 12.05 -12.22
C LEU A 35 10.59 12.45 -12.62
N PRO A 36 10.85 13.73 -12.90
CA PRO A 36 12.21 14.17 -13.16
C PRO A 36 13.07 13.93 -11.90
N ILE A 37 14.34 13.57 -12.13
CA ILE A 37 15.25 13.09 -11.09
C ILE A 37 15.38 14.05 -9.90
N ASN A 38 15.29 15.36 -10.16
CA ASN A 38 15.33 16.40 -9.12
C ASN A 38 14.13 16.31 -8.17
N VAL A 39 12.92 16.05 -8.66
CA VAL A 39 11.73 15.86 -7.83
C VAL A 39 11.87 14.61 -6.97
N TYR A 40 12.39 13.52 -7.56
CA TYR A 40 12.70 12.30 -6.81
C TYR A 40 13.69 12.57 -5.66
N MET A 41 14.79 13.25 -5.96
CA MET A 41 15.81 13.59 -4.95
C MET A 41 15.29 14.54 -3.88
N ASN A 42 14.42 15.48 -4.25
CA ASN A 42 13.82 16.41 -3.29
C ASN A 42 12.85 15.70 -2.34
N ILE A 43 12.02 14.78 -2.83
CA ILE A 43 11.10 13.99 -1.99
C ILE A 43 11.91 13.10 -1.03
N TYR A 44 12.96 12.45 -1.53
CA TYR A 44 13.87 11.68 -0.68
C TYR A 44 14.54 12.57 0.39
N SER A 45 15.03 13.75 0.00
CA SER A 45 15.66 14.72 0.91
C SER A 45 14.69 15.23 1.97
N ALA A 46 13.45 15.55 1.60
CA ALA A 46 12.41 15.96 2.53
C ALA A 46 12.10 14.86 3.56
N THR A 47 11.97 13.61 3.09
CA THR A 47 11.77 12.44 3.96
C THR A 47 12.95 12.26 4.91
N TRP A 48 14.18 12.37 4.40
CA TRP A 48 15.39 12.26 5.21
C TRP A 48 15.49 13.38 6.25
N THR A 49 15.20 14.62 5.88
CA THR A 49 15.21 15.79 6.77
C THR A 49 14.25 15.59 7.94
N LEU A 50 12.99 15.27 7.66
CA LEU A 50 11.96 15.05 8.67
C LEU A 50 12.34 13.90 9.63
N THR A 51 12.81 12.77 9.07
CA THR A 51 13.09 11.57 9.87
C THR A 51 14.44 11.60 10.62
N SER A 52 15.46 12.28 10.07
CA SER A 52 16.79 12.34 10.69
C SER A 52 16.92 13.42 11.76
N ARG A 53 16.14 14.50 11.66
CA ARG A 53 16.09 15.54 12.71
C ARG A 53 15.51 15.00 14.00
N HIS A 54 14.45 14.21 13.87
CA HIS A 54 13.84 13.54 15.01
C HIS A 54 14.81 12.61 15.76
N LYS A 55 15.63 11.81 15.06
CA LYS A 55 16.68 10.99 15.69
C LYS A 55 17.68 11.81 16.54
N ARG A 56 17.89 13.10 16.24
CA ARG A 56 18.76 13.98 17.03
C ARG A 56 18.06 14.52 18.28
N GLU A 57 16.74 14.69 18.22
CA GLU A 57 15.92 15.23 19.31
C GLU A 57 15.44 14.15 20.29
N ASP A 58 15.24 12.90 19.84
CA ASP A 58 14.82 11.76 20.67
C ASP A 58 15.85 11.32 21.71
N ASN A 59 17.13 11.58 21.46
CA ASN A 59 18.15 11.37 22.50
C ASN A 59 17.92 12.25 23.75
N ALA A 60 16.95 13.17 23.72
CA ALA A 60 16.64 14.06 24.83
C ALA A 60 15.29 13.83 25.54
N ARG A 61 14.30 13.08 24.99
CA ARG A 61 12.95 12.95 25.62
C ARG A 61 12.22 11.63 25.32
N ASN A 62 11.38 11.21 26.28
CA ASN A 62 10.45 10.08 26.18
C ASN A 62 9.19 10.53 25.39
N THR A 63 9.33 10.73 24.09
CA THR A 63 8.29 11.29 23.21
C THR A 63 7.28 10.22 22.76
N ASP A 64 6.00 10.61 22.56
CA ASP A 64 4.95 9.73 22.02
C ASP A 64 5.34 9.23 20.63
N ARG A 65 5.44 7.89 20.46
CA ARG A 65 5.83 7.24 19.20
C ARG A 65 4.88 7.58 18.03
N ASN A 66 3.64 7.99 18.31
CA ASN A 66 2.69 8.41 17.29
C ASN A 66 2.92 9.85 16.77
N ALA A 67 3.70 10.65 17.49
CA ALA A 67 4.10 11.99 17.05
C ALA A 67 5.36 11.98 16.16
N PHE A 68 5.93 10.79 15.92
CA PHE A 68 7.14 10.64 15.11
C PHE A 68 6.87 11.08 13.67
N PRO A 69 7.77 11.84 13.02
CA PRO A 69 7.59 12.25 11.63
C PRO A 69 7.30 11.07 10.69
N SER A 70 7.92 9.91 10.92
CA SER A 70 7.63 8.68 10.18
C SER A 70 6.18 8.21 10.34
N ALA A 71 5.63 8.25 11.55
CA ALA A 71 4.24 7.90 11.82
C ALA A 71 3.28 8.89 11.16
N ILE A 72 3.60 10.19 11.18
CA ILE A 72 2.80 11.24 10.52
C ILE A 72 2.80 11.03 9.00
N ILE A 73 3.95 10.76 8.38
CA ILE A 73 4.03 10.47 6.93
C ILE A 73 3.19 9.23 6.60
N TYR A 74 3.30 8.18 7.41
CA TYR A 74 2.54 6.95 7.23
C TYR A 74 1.02 7.17 7.29
N GLN A 75 0.54 7.92 8.30
CA GLN A 75 -0.87 8.24 8.45
C GLN A 75 -1.38 9.15 7.32
N ASN A 76 -0.58 10.14 6.91
CA ASN A 76 -0.94 11.03 5.80
C ASN A 76 -1.03 10.25 4.48
N LEU A 77 -0.10 9.34 4.22
CA LEU A 77 -0.16 8.43 3.07
C LEU A 77 -1.43 7.58 3.12
N THR A 78 -1.72 6.96 4.27
CA THR A 78 -2.92 6.13 4.46
C THR A 78 -4.20 6.90 4.13
N LYS A 79 -4.36 8.11 4.69
CA LYS A 79 -5.53 8.99 4.42
C LYS A 79 -5.63 9.39 2.95
N PHE A 80 -4.49 9.70 2.33
CA PHE A 80 -4.43 10.03 0.92
C PHE A 80 -4.88 8.85 0.04
N LEU A 81 -4.34 7.65 0.30
CA LEU A 81 -4.67 6.44 -0.47
C LEU A 81 -6.15 6.09 -0.36
N ALA A 82 -6.73 6.12 0.84
CA ALA A 82 -8.16 5.90 1.04
C ALA A 82 -9.03 6.86 0.21
N THR A 83 -8.68 8.16 0.22
CA THR A 83 -9.38 9.19 -0.56
C THR A 83 -9.23 8.95 -2.06
N HIS A 84 -8.02 8.67 -2.52
CA HIS A 84 -7.72 8.41 -3.93
C HIS A 84 -8.49 7.19 -4.44
N LEU A 85 -8.44 6.08 -3.71
CA LEU A 85 -9.09 4.82 -4.08
C LEU A 85 -10.61 4.91 -4.06
N HIS A 86 -11.18 5.76 -3.20
CA HIS A 86 -12.61 6.03 -3.26
C HIS A 86 -13.01 6.66 -4.61
N LEU A 87 -12.28 7.67 -5.09
CA LEU A 87 -12.55 8.28 -6.40
C LEU A 87 -12.34 7.30 -7.56
N VAL A 88 -11.33 6.43 -7.47
CA VAL A 88 -11.09 5.38 -8.47
C VAL A 88 -12.25 4.36 -8.46
N SER A 89 -12.75 3.98 -7.28
CA SER A 89 -13.89 3.05 -7.17
C SER A 89 -15.15 3.63 -7.82
N GLU A 90 -15.45 4.91 -7.64
CA GLU A 90 -16.59 5.58 -8.27
C GLU A 90 -16.46 5.60 -9.79
N ARG A 91 -15.25 5.88 -10.31
CA ARG A 91 -14.97 5.85 -11.74
C ARG A 91 -15.20 4.47 -12.33
N ILE A 92 -14.68 3.41 -11.70
CA ILE A 92 -14.89 2.03 -12.14
C ILE A 92 -16.38 1.68 -12.12
N LEU A 93 -17.10 2.04 -11.06
CA LEU A 93 -18.53 1.75 -10.94
C LEU A 93 -19.39 2.50 -11.97
N SER A 94 -18.97 3.70 -12.39
CA SER A 94 -19.63 4.47 -13.45
C SER A 94 -19.45 3.91 -14.87
N GLN A 95 -18.50 3.00 -15.07
CA GLN A 95 -18.27 2.36 -16.37
C GLN A 95 -19.37 1.37 -16.71
N ASP A 96 -19.57 1.13 -18.01
CA ASP A 96 -20.47 0.09 -18.50
C ASP A 96 -19.99 -1.31 -18.08
N ILE A 97 -20.94 -2.24 -17.88
CA ILE A 97 -20.64 -3.61 -17.46
C ILE A 97 -19.69 -4.34 -18.43
N ASN A 98 -19.67 -3.99 -19.72
CA ASN A 98 -18.81 -4.67 -20.70
C ASN A 98 -17.33 -4.25 -20.62
N VAL A 99 -17.03 -3.08 -20.01
CA VAL A 99 -15.66 -2.55 -19.93
C VAL A 99 -15.14 -2.42 -18.50
N ARG A 100 -15.99 -2.65 -17.50
CA ARG A 100 -15.66 -2.47 -16.08
C ARG A 100 -14.50 -3.34 -15.61
N LEU A 101 -14.44 -4.61 -16.01
CA LEU A 101 -13.30 -5.48 -15.70
C LEU A 101 -11.98 -4.90 -16.24
N GLN A 102 -11.99 -4.45 -17.50
CA GLN A 102 -10.81 -3.85 -18.12
C GLN A 102 -10.39 -2.58 -17.36
N GLY A 103 -11.34 -1.72 -17.02
CA GLY A 103 -11.08 -0.53 -16.21
C GLY A 103 -10.46 -0.86 -14.85
N TYR A 104 -10.97 -1.88 -14.16
CA TYR A 104 -10.39 -2.36 -12.90
C TYR A 104 -8.94 -2.82 -13.08
N LEU A 105 -8.65 -3.66 -14.07
CA LEU A 105 -7.31 -4.19 -14.31
C LEU A 105 -6.31 -3.08 -14.66
N THR A 106 -6.72 -2.14 -15.51
CA THR A 106 -5.89 -0.97 -15.87
C THR A 106 -5.59 -0.10 -14.65
N GLU A 107 -6.58 0.18 -13.81
CA GLU A 107 -6.35 0.97 -12.59
C GLU A 107 -5.49 0.20 -11.58
N TRP A 108 -5.59 -1.13 -11.49
CA TRP A 108 -4.69 -1.95 -10.66
C TRP A 108 -3.23 -1.85 -11.11
N GLU A 109 -2.96 -2.01 -12.41
CA GLU A 109 -1.61 -1.92 -12.96
C GLU A 109 -0.99 -0.54 -12.69
N ARG A 110 -1.78 0.52 -12.94
CA ARG A 110 -1.41 1.91 -12.70
C ARG A 110 -1.12 2.18 -11.21
N TYR A 111 -2.01 1.74 -10.34
CA TYR A 111 -1.87 1.90 -8.89
C TYR A 111 -0.67 1.10 -8.34
N ASN A 112 -0.49 -0.14 -8.77
CA ASN A 112 0.64 -0.98 -8.35
C ASN A 112 1.99 -0.42 -8.83
N ALA A 113 2.04 0.16 -10.03
CA ALA A 113 3.22 0.88 -10.50
C ALA A 113 3.54 2.11 -9.64
N ALA A 114 2.51 2.87 -9.24
CA ALA A 114 2.65 3.99 -8.31
C ALA A 114 3.16 3.52 -6.94
N ALA A 115 2.57 2.45 -6.39
CA ALA A 115 2.92 1.87 -5.10
C ALA A 115 4.41 1.51 -5.02
N LYS A 116 4.96 0.85 -6.04
CA LYS A 116 6.41 0.51 -6.11
C LYS A 116 7.30 1.75 -6.07
N ARG A 117 6.90 2.84 -6.73
CA ARG A 117 7.68 4.09 -6.73
C ARG A 117 7.61 4.80 -5.39
N VAL A 118 6.43 4.87 -4.78
CA VAL A 118 6.24 5.47 -3.46
C VAL A 118 6.97 4.66 -2.39
N ASP A 119 6.95 3.34 -2.48
CA ASP A 119 7.76 2.46 -1.62
C ASP A 119 9.25 2.78 -1.71
N HIS A 120 9.78 2.95 -2.94
CA HIS A 120 11.17 3.33 -3.13
C HIS A 120 11.50 4.70 -2.53
N LEU A 121 10.62 5.69 -2.73
CA LEU A 121 10.77 7.04 -2.18
C LEU A 121 10.76 7.07 -0.65
N LEU A 122 9.87 6.29 -0.04
CA LEU A 122 9.66 6.25 1.42
C LEU A 122 10.40 5.09 2.09
N ASN A 123 11.37 4.48 1.39
CA ASN A 123 12.12 3.31 1.87
C ASN A 123 12.89 3.58 3.19
N LEU A 124 13.23 4.83 3.49
CA LEU A 124 13.81 5.18 4.79
C LEU A 124 12.85 4.85 5.95
N ILE A 125 11.54 5.06 5.76
CA ILE A 125 10.51 4.75 6.74
C ILE A 125 10.35 3.23 6.87
N ASN A 126 10.36 2.50 5.76
CA ASN A 126 10.37 1.02 5.76
C ASN A 126 11.51 0.49 6.64
N ARG A 127 12.73 0.98 6.40
CA ARG A 127 13.96 0.45 7.04
C ARG A 127 14.10 0.80 8.51
N HIS A 128 13.70 2.01 8.90
CA HIS A 128 14.05 2.54 10.21
C HIS A 128 12.88 2.64 11.17
N TRP A 129 11.66 2.73 10.67
CA TRP A 129 10.47 2.84 11.51
C TRP A 129 9.63 1.57 11.40
N ILE A 130 9.13 1.23 10.21
CA ILE A 130 8.20 0.08 10.03
C ILE A 130 8.83 -1.24 10.46
N LYS A 131 10.07 -1.50 10.04
CA LYS A 131 10.76 -2.73 10.43
C LYS A 131 10.82 -2.93 11.95
N GLN A 132 11.00 -1.85 12.73
CA GLN A 132 11.02 -1.96 14.19
C GLN A 132 9.66 -2.43 14.74
N TYR A 133 8.56 -1.87 14.25
CA TYR A 133 7.22 -2.28 14.66
C TYR A 133 6.90 -3.72 14.26
N VAL A 134 7.29 -4.11 13.05
CA VAL A 134 7.13 -5.48 12.54
C VAL A 134 7.92 -6.48 13.39
N ASP A 135 9.19 -6.17 13.68
CA ASP A 135 10.06 -7.01 14.52
C ASP A 135 9.56 -7.05 15.99
N GLU A 136 8.84 -6.02 16.46
CA GLU A 136 8.14 -5.98 17.76
C GLU A 136 6.78 -6.74 17.74
N GLY A 137 6.40 -7.37 16.63
CA GLY A 137 5.17 -8.15 16.51
C GLY A 137 3.92 -7.35 16.15
N ASN A 138 4.06 -6.07 15.76
CA ASN A 138 2.93 -5.22 15.43
C ASN A 138 2.30 -5.61 14.08
N ARG A 139 1.02 -5.99 14.11
CA ARG A 139 0.24 -6.42 12.94
C ARG A 139 -0.52 -5.30 12.23
N GLU A 140 -0.53 -4.10 12.78
CA GLU A 140 -1.26 -2.94 12.25
C GLU A 140 -0.38 -2.04 11.37
N VAL A 141 0.94 -2.24 11.39
CA VAL A 141 1.91 -1.45 10.62
C VAL A 141 2.48 -2.27 9.47
N PHE A 142 2.09 -1.89 8.25
CA PHE A 142 2.52 -2.54 7.01
C PHE A 142 3.65 -1.78 6.33
N TYR A 143 4.62 -2.49 5.71
CA TYR A 143 5.56 -1.88 4.77
C TYR A 143 4.82 -1.10 3.68
N ILE A 144 5.41 -0.02 3.16
CA ILE A 144 4.71 0.93 2.27
C ILE A 144 4.06 0.23 1.08
N HIS A 145 4.75 -0.66 0.36
CA HIS A 145 4.12 -1.43 -0.72
C HIS A 145 2.93 -2.29 -0.23
N VAL A 146 3.05 -2.96 0.92
CA VAL A 146 1.98 -3.79 1.50
C VAL A 146 0.82 -2.92 1.99
N LEU A 147 1.08 -1.74 2.54
CA LEU A 147 0.05 -0.76 2.88
C LEU A 147 -0.78 -0.42 1.64
N HIS A 148 -0.15 -0.21 0.46
CA HIS A 148 -0.91 0.04 -0.76
C HIS A 148 -1.84 -1.13 -1.12
N CYS A 149 -1.40 -2.38 -0.93
CA CYS A 149 -2.21 -3.58 -1.12
C CYS A 149 -3.40 -3.63 -0.13
N VAL A 150 -3.17 -3.33 1.15
CA VAL A 150 -4.22 -3.24 2.17
C VAL A 150 -5.25 -2.17 1.81
N GLN A 151 -4.77 -0.98 1.43
CA GLN A 151 -5.64 0.14 1.04
C GLN A 151 -6.46 -0.21 -0.22
N TRP A 152 -5.85 -0.87 -1.22
CA TRP A 152 -6.58 -1.36 -2.40
C TRP A 152 -7.71 -2.32 -2.04
N ARG A 153 -7.42 -3.29 -1.16
CA ARG A 153 -8.41 -4.24 -0.65
C ARG A 153 -9.57 -3.49 0.03
N ASP A 154 -9.27 -2.67 1.03
CA ASP A 154 -10.25 -2.09 1.94
C ASP A 154 -11.06 -0.94 1.33
N HIS A 155 -10.49 -0.19 0.39
CA HIS A 155 -11.13 1.03 -0.12
C HIS A 155 -11.61 0.96 -1.56
N LEU A 156 -11.12 -0.02 -2.34
CA LEU A 156 -11.52 -0.22 -3.73
C LEU A 156 -12.15 -1.60 -3.95
N TRP A 157 -11.41 -2.69 -3.66
CA TRP A 157 -11.88 -4.05 -3.95
C TRP A 157 -13.21 -4.36 -3.28
N GLU A 158 -13.33 -4.10 -1.97
CA GLU A 158 -14.59 -4.32 -1.22
C GLU A 158 -15.81 -3.64 -1.85
N LYS A 159 -15.62 -2.51 -2.54
CA LYS A 159 -16.70 -1.74 -3.16
C LYS A 159 -17.05 -2.20 -4.57
N VAL A 160 -16.05 -2.64 -5.35
CA VAL A 160 -16.23 -2.92 -6.79
C VAL A 160 -16.27 -4.41 -7.11
N ARG A 161 -15.90 -5.27 -6.16
CA ARG A 161 -15.74 -6.72 -6.34
C ARG A 161 -16.90 -7.35 -7.09
N ASP A 162 -18.12 -7.16 -6.62
CA ASP A 162 -19.29 -7.81 -7.22
C ASP A 162 -19.50 -7.35 -8.67
N GLN A 163 -19.42 -6.04 -8.94
CA GLN A 163 -19.66 -5.48 -10.27
C GLN A 163 -18.54 -5.82 -11.26
N VAL A 164 -17.30 -5.95 -10.80
CA VAL A 164 -16.15 -6.38 -11.61
C VAL A 164 -16.24 -7.87 -11.91
N VAL A 165 -16.63 -8.70 -10.93
CA VAL A 165 -16.85 -10.12 -11.15
C VAL A 165 -18.05 -10.36 -12.08
N ASP A 166 -19.14 -9.61 -11.92
CA ASP A 166 -20.29 -9.67 -12.83
C ASP A 166 -19.90 -9.26 -14.26
N SER A 167 -19.08 -8.22 -14.41
CA SER A 167 -18.50 -7.81 -15.70
C SER A 167 -17.70 -8.95 -16.34
N ALA A 168 -16.83 -9.60 -15.57
CA ALA A 168 -16.05 -10.74 -16.05
C ALA A 168 -16.93 -11.91 -16.50
N GLN A 169 -17.95 -12.26 -15.70
CA GLN A 169 -18.89 -13.33 -16.05
C GLN A 169 -19.71 -12.99 -17.30
N ASN A 170 -20.11 -11.73 -17.46
CA ASN A 170 -20.83 -11.27 -18.63
C ASN A 170 -19.98 -11.39 -19.91
N ILE A 171 -18.70 -11.03 -19.84
CA ILE A 171 -17.77 -11.16 -20.96
C ILE A 171 -17.57 -12.64 -21.34
N MET A 172 -17.39 -13.52 -20.35
CA MET A 172 -17.26 -14.97 -20.61
C MET A 172 -18.50 -15.56 -21.30
N LYS A 173 -19.70 -15.14 -20.91
CA LYS A 173 -20.97 -15.63 -21.48
C LYS A 173 -21.25 -15.12 -22.89
N SER A 174 -20.79 -13.91 -23.20
CA SER A 174 -21.22 -13.20 -24.42
C SER A 174 -20.59 -13.72 -25.71
N GLY A 175 -19.60 -14.61 -25.66
CA GLY A 175 -19.07 -15.28 -26.86
C GLY A 175 -18.23 -14.38 -27.80
N ASP A 176 -18.28 -13.07 -27.63
CA ASP A 176 -17.73 -12.09 -28.56
C ASP A 176 -16.19 -12.01 -28.46
N GLY A 177 -15.50 -11.60 -29.52
CA GLY A 177 -14.04 -11.71 -29.67
C GLY A 177 -13.16 -11.08 -28.56
N ASP A 178 -13.75 -10.29 -27.66
CA ASP A 178 -13.12 -9.85 -26.40
C ASP A 178 -12.94 -10.98 -25.37
N ILE A 179 -13.55 -12.14 -25.59
CA ILE A 179 -13.23 -13.39 -24.91
C ILE A 179 -11.73 -13.65 -24.99
N VAL A 180 -11.02 -13.41 -26.10
CA VAL A 180 -9.57 -13.67 -26.16
C VAL A 180 -8.77 -12.69 -25.30
N LYS A 181 -9.23 -11.46 -25.08
CA LYS A 181 -8.54 -10.50 -24.18
C LYS A 181 -8.86 -10.78 -22.72
N ALA A 182 -10.13 -11.04 -22.40
CA ALA A 182 -10.54 -11.44 -21.06
C ALA A 182 -9.95 -12.80 -20.70
N HIS A 183 -10.04 -13.79 -21.59
CA HIS A 183 -9.31 -15.07 -21.47
C HIS A 183 -7.83 -14.84 -21.40
N ASN A 184 -7.11 -14.13 -22.28
CA ASN A 184 -5.65 -13.98 -22.08
C ASN A 184 -5.29 -13.29 -20.75
N LEU A 185 -6.10 -12.32 -20.29
CA LEU A 185 -5.95 -11.67 -18.98
C LEU A 185 -6.27 -12.63 -17.83
N LEU A 186 -7.18 -13.59 -18.04
CA LEU A 186 -7.63 -14.60 -17.10
C LEU A 186 -6.94 -15.97 -17.29
N ASP A 187 -6.20 -16.23 -18.37
CA ASP A 187 -5.57 -17.50 -18.79
C ASP A 187 -4.19 -17.62 -18.13
N ASN A 188 -3.58 -16.48 -17.79
CA ASN A 188 -2.61 -16.41 -16.69
C ASN A 188 -3.20 -16.93 -15.35
N PHE A 189 -4.53 -17.06 -15.24
CA PHE A 189 -5.25 -17.56 -14.06
C PHE A 189 -6.17 -18.79 -14.35
N ALA A 190 -6.29 -19.26 -15.60
CA ALA A 190 -7.34 -20.20 -16.05
C ALA A 190 -6.76 -21.54 -16.53
N SER A 191 -6.00 -22.22 -15.69
CA SER A 191 -5.85 -23.68 -15.83
C SER A 191 -7.10 -24.46 -15.38
N LEU A 192 -8.20 -23.78 -15.07
CA LEU A 192 -9.37 -24.41 -14.47
C LEU A 192 -10.49 -24.55 -15.50
N HIS A 193 -10.86 -25.80 -15.79
CA HIS A 193 -12.21 -26.11 -16.23
C HIS A 193 -13.14 -25.75 -15.06
N ILE A 194 -13.95 -24.71 -15.21
CA ILE A 194 -14.79 -24.20 -14.12
C ILE A 194 -16.27 -24.47 -14.41
N ASP A 195 -16.90 -25.21 -13.49
CA ASP A 195 -18.35 -25.32 -13.39
C ASP A 195 -18.97 -23.94 -13.08
N GLU A 196 -20.11 -23.58 -13.69
CA GLU A 196 -20.66 -22.20 -13.67
C GLU A 196 -20.86 -21.63 -12.25
N THR A 197 -21.14 -22.49 -11.28
CA THR A 197 -21.35 -22.11 -9.87
C THR A 197 -20.03 -21.73 -9.17
N ASP A 198 -18.90 -22.30 -9.60
CA ASP A 198 -17.56 -22.06 -9.05
C ASP A 198 -16.85 -20.90 -9.77
N ALA A 199 -17.36 -20.46 -10.94
CA ALA A 199 -16.79 -19.39 -11.74
C ALA A 199 -16.71 -18.05 -11.01
N ARG A 200 -17.79 -17.61 -10.35
CA ARG A 200 -17.82 -16.33 -9.62
C ARG A 200 -16.73 -16.28 -8.54
N MET A 201 -16.67 -17.34 -7.75
CA MET A 201 -15.74 -17.46 -6.63
C MET A 201 -14.28 -17.50 -7.11
N LYS A 202 -14.00 -18.31 -8.15
CA LYS A 202 -12.66 -18.40 -8.74
C LYS A 202 -12.22 -17.09 -9.38
N ILE A 203 -13.09 -16.39 -10.12
CA ILE A 203 -12.79 -15.07 -10.69
C ILE A 203 -12.45 -14.09 -9.56
N GLY A 204 -13.29 -14.02 -8.53
CA GLY A 204 -13.03 -13.15 -7.38
C GLY A 204 -11.67 -13.44 -6.72
N LYS A 205 -11.38 -14.73 -6.47
CA LYS A 205 -10.09 -15.16 -5.90
C LYS A 205 -8.89 -14.82 -6.78
N SER A 206 -9.01 -14.99 -8.09
CA SER A 206 -7.95 -14.65 -9.03
C SER A 206 -7.67 -13.16 -9.07
N LEU A 207 -8.72 -12.34 -9.03
CA LEU A 207 -8.60 -10.87 -9.04
C LEU A 207 -8.07 -10.31 -7.71
N GLU A 208 -8.29 -10.99 -6.58
CA GLU A 208 -7.79 -10.55 -5.28
C GLU A 208 -6.37 -11.04 -4.96
N ASN A 209 -5.95 -12.16 -5.55
CA ASN A 209 -4.68 -12.80 -5.28
C ASN A 209 -3.45 -11.86 -5.34
N PRO A 210 -3.30 -10.93 -6.31
CA PRO A 210 -2.13 -10.07 -6.41
C PRO A 210 -1.85 -9.21 -5.17
N PHE A 211 -2.88 -8.76 -4.45
CA PHE A 211 -2.72 -7.98 -3.23
C PHE A 211 -2.87 -8.84 -1.96
N VAL A 212 -3.74 -9.86 -1.96
CA VAL A 212 -3.90 -10.76 -0.80
C VAL A 212 -2.59 -11.50 -0.50
N SER A 213 -1.93 -12.04 -1.53
CA SER A 213 -0.64 -12.74 -1.36
C SER A 213 0.42 -11.86 -0.69
N ALA A 214 0.47 -10.57 -1.01
CA ALA A 214 1.43 -9.64 -0.42
C ALA A 214 1.13 -9.36 1.07
N ILE A 215 -0.16 -9.27 1.42
CA ILE A 215 -0.62 -9.06 2.79
C ILE A 215 -0.35 -10.31 3.64
N GLU A 216 -0.65 -11.49 3.12
CA GLU A 216 -0.38 -12.77 3.80
C GLU A 216 1.12 -12.99 4.04
N ALA A 217 1.96 -12.70 3.03
CA ALA A 217 3.41 -12.77 3.17
C ALA A 217 3.93 -11.83 4.26
N HIS A 218 3.32 -10.65 4.43
CA HIS A 218 3.67 -9.72 5.49
C HIS A 218 3.34 -10.27 6.88
N TYR A 219 2.12 -10.79 7.09
CA TYR A 219 1.77 -11.39 8.37
C TYR A 219 2.66 -12.59 8.71
N LYS A 220 2.96 -13.43 7.71
CA LYS A 220 3.89 -14.54 7.88
C LYS A 220 5.27 -14.05 8.34
N SER A 221 5.78 -12.95 7.79
CA SER A 221 7.08 -12.40 8.22
C SER A 221 7.08 -11.92 9.67
N ILE A 222 5.94 -11.47 10.20
CA ILE A 222 5.79 -11.09 11.61
C ILE A 222 5.77 -12.35 12.49
N ASP A 223 5.04 -13.37 12.06
CA ASP A 223 4.95 -14.65 12.78
C ASP A 223 6.33 -15.32 12.87
N ASP A 224 7.05 -15.42 11.75
CA ASP A 224 8.39 -16.01 11.68
C ASP A 224 9.40 -15.24 12.59
N ALA A 225 9.31 -13.90 12.64
CA ALA A 225 10.16 -13.07 13.50
C ALA A 225 9.85 -13.24 15.00
N SER A 226 8.58 -13.50 15.34
CA SER A 226 8.14 -13.73 16.72
C SER A 226 8.62 -15.09 17.25
N ASP A 227 8.68 -16.10 16.37
CA ASP A 227 9.18 -17.44 16.71
C ASP A 227 10.72 -17.47 16.89
N GLU A 228 11.47 -16.64 16.16
CA GLU A 228 12.93 -16.53 16.32
C GLU A 228 13.37 -15.77 17.59
N ASN A 229 12.52 -14.91 18.13
CA ASN A 229 12.83 -14.09 19.31
C ASN A 229 11.72 -14.19 20.37
N PRO A 230 11.57 -15.34 21.04
CA PRO A 230 10.51 -15.55 22.02
C PRO A 230 10.64 -14.50 23.14
N PRO A 231 9.52 -13.97 23.66
CA PRO A 231 9.56 -12.98 24.73
C PRO A 231 10.39 -13.55 25.88
N HIS A 232 11.46 -12.83 26.23
CA HIS A 232 12.31 -13.17 27.35
C HIS A 232 11.40 -13.36 28.59
N PRO A 233 11.46 -14.50 29.30
CA PRO A 233 10.68 -14.68 30.51
C PRO A 233 10.95 -13.50 31.41
N LEU A 234 9.89 -12.79 31.83
CA LEU A 234 9.98 -11.75 32.85
C LEU A 234 10.75 -12.35 34.03
N GLU A 235 11.98 -11.90 34.26
CA GLU A 235 12.72 -12.23 35.47
C GLU A 235 11.88 -11.69 36.64
N ILE A 236 11.12 -12.59 37.26
CA ILE A 236 10.48 -12.32 38.55
C ILE A 236 11.63 -12.01 39.50
N PRO A 237 11.70 -10.81 40.09
CA PRO A 237 12.76 -10.49 41.05
C PRO A 237 12.71 -11.55 42.15
N ALA A 238 13.83 -12.24 42.37
CA ALA A 238 13.96 -13.19 43.44
C ALA A 238 13.52 -12.52 44.74
N GLU A 239 12.51 -13.08 45.40
CA GLU A 239 12.14 -12.72 46.76
C GLU A 239 13.41 -12.81 47.62
N GLY A 240 13.84 -11.66 48.14
CA GLY A 240 14.94 -11.57 49.08
C GLY A 240 14.63 -12.38 50.35
N PRO A 241 15.67 -12.84 51.06
CA PRO A 241 15.47 -13.76 52.18
C PRO A 241 14.70 -13.04 53.31
N ALA A 242 13.63 -13.68 53.78
CA ALA A 242 12.97 -13.28 55.02
C ALA A 242 13.91 -13.53 56.20
N GLU A 243 14.05 -12.52 57.06
CA GLU A 243 14.72 -12.59 58.37
C GLU A 243 14.09 -13.62 59.31
#